data_AF-A0A2A4MV40-F1
#
_entry.id   AF-A0A2A4MV40-F1
#
_cell.length_a   1.000
_cell.length_b   1.000
_cell.length_c   1.000
_cell.angle_alpha   90.00
_cell.angle_beta   90.00
_cell.angle_gamma   90.00
#
_symmetry.space_group_name_H-M   'P 1'
#
loop_
_entity.id
_entity.type
_entity.pdbx_description
1 polymer ?
#
loop_
_entity_poly.entity_id
_entity_poly.type
_entity_poly.pdbx_seq_one_letter_code
_entity_poly.pdbx_strand_id
1 'polypeptide(L)'
;AYTGLYGGLALSQPRLSGVLVFVVLAIVATPFSPGFSVMMTAIIESSMHSFFVAVTVAMIWLLWSWAGARLLQGIIVGPAQEKAKADLSINSTWVYVLILILLVVSGIYSIGNLG
;
A
#
# COMPACT_ATOMS: atom_id res chain seq x y z
N ALA A 1 1.24 -20.06 -10.29
CA ALA A 1 0.66 -18.76 -9.87
C ALA A 1 -0.65 -18.58 -10.63
N TYR A 2 -1.79 -18.52 -9.94
CA TYR A 2 -3.14 -18.66 -10.52
C TYR A 2 -3.74 -17.40 -11.15
N THR A 3 -2.93 -16.43 -11.60
CA THR A 3 -3.45 -15.17 -12.19
C THR A 3 -3.07 -14.95 -13.65
N GLY A 4 -2.15 -15.72 -14.24
CA GLY A 4 -1.64 -15.44 -15.60
C GLY A 4 -0.99 -14.05 -15.76
N LEU A 5 -0.91 -13.25 -14.68
CA LEU A 5 -0.16 -12.02 -14.59
C LEU A 5 1.30 -12.40 -14.39
N TYR A 6 2.05 -12.29 -15.48
CA TYR A 6 3.48 -12.48 -15.52
C TYR A 6 4.15 -11.54 -14.50
N GLY A 7 4.77 -12.12 -13.46
CA GLY A 7 5.59 -11.38 -12.50
C GLY A 7 6.81 -10.71 -13.15
N GLY A 8 7.70 -10.16 -12.33
CA GLY A 8 8.94 -9.52 -12.82
C GLY A 8 8.77 -8.08 -13.29
N LEU A 9 7.71 -7.37 -12.87
CA LEU A 9 7.53 -5.94 -13.16
C LEU A 9 8.71 -5.08 -12.68
N ALA A 10 9.37 -5.46 -11.59
CA ALA A 10 10.56 -4.75 -11.11
C ALA A 10 11.68 -4.66 -12.16
N LEU A 11 11.80 -5.70 -13.01
CA LEU A 11 12.83 -5.77 -14.04
C LEU A 11 12.38 -5.15 -15.37
N SER A 12 11.10 -5.31 -15.74
CA SER A 12 10.59 -4.83 -17.03
C SER A 12 10.13 -3.36 -16.99
N GLN A 13 9.57 -2.89 -15.87
CA GLN A 13 8.99 -1.55 -15.71
C GLN A 13 9.31 -1.00 -14.31
N PRO A 14 10.58 -0.62 -14.04
CA PRO A 14 11.05 -0.30 -12.70
C PRO A 14 10.35 0.91 -12.08
N ARG A 15 10.02 1.96 -12.86
CA ARG A 15 9.31 3.14 -12.32
C ARG A 15 7.87 2.82 -11.94
N LEU A 16 7.17 2.08 -12.80
CA LEU A 16 5.81 1.61 -12.48
C LEU A 16 5.82 0.71 -11.24
N SER A 17 6.77 -0.21 -11.15
CA SER A 17 6.91 -1.11 -10.00
C SER A 17 7.13 -0.33 -8.71
N GLY A 18 8.00 0.68 -8.72
CA GLY A 18 8.23 1.55 -7.56
C GLY A 18 6.96 2.27 -7.11
N VAL A 19 6.27 2.94 -8.05
CA VAL A 19 4.99 3.61 -7.76
C VAL A 19 3.97 2.64 -7.19
N LEU A 20 3.82 1.45 -7.78
CA LEU A 20 2.88 0.44 -7.33
C LEU A 20 3.16 0.00 -5.88
N VAL A 21 4.43 -0.22 -5.52
CA VAL A 21 4.81 -0.54 -4.13
C VAL A 21 4.31 0.54 -3.19
N PHE A 22 4.67 1.80 -3.43
CA PHE A 22 4.29 2.90 -2.54
C PHE A 22 2.78 3.11 -2.49
N VAL A 23 2.07 2.94 -3.60
CA VAL A 23 0.61 2.99 -3.65
C VAL A 23 -0.01 1.87 -2.83
N VAL A 24 0.48 0.63 -2.94
CA VAL A 24 -0.05 -0.48 -2.14
C VAL A 24 0.28 -0.30 -0.65
N LEU A 25 1.48 0.20 -0.31
CA LEU A 25 1.82 0.54 1.08
C LEU A 25 0.92 1.64 1.65
N ALA A 26 0.56 2.62 0.84
CA ALA A 26 -0.42 3.63 1.19
C ALA A 26 -1.81 3.04 1.42
N ILE A 27 -2.26 2.16 0.51
CA ILE A 27 -3.57 1.49 0.60
C ILE A 27 -3.64 0.63 1.85
N VAL A 28 -2.61 -0.17 2.12
CA VAL A 28 -2.51 -1.09 3.28
C VAL A 28 -2.41 -0.35 4.63
N ALA A 29 -2.49 0.97 4.61
CA ALA A 29 -2.47 1.81 5.79
C ALA A 29 -1.17 1.64 6.59
N THR A 30 -0.02 1.68 5.92
CA THR A 30 1.28 1.69 6.61
C THR A 30 1.42 2.89 7.56
N PRO A 31 2.29 2.84 8.59
CA PRO A 31 2.33 3.83 9.66
C PRO A 31 2.37 5.29 9.21
N PHE A 32 2.97 5.62 8.07
CA PHE A 32 3.07 7.00 7.57
C PHE A 32 1.93 7.43 6.64
N SER A 33 0.85 6.66 6.56
CA SER A 33 -0.31 6.96 5.71
C SER A 33 -1.49 7.50 6.54
N PRO A 34 -2.37 8.34 5.97
CA PRO A 34 -3.59 8.78 6.65
C PRO A 34 -4.51 7.61 7.02
N GLY A 35 -4.51 6.56 6.20
CA GLY A 35 -5.29 5.34 6.46
C GLY A 35 -4.92 4.66 7.77
N PHE A 36 -3.65 4.75 8.19
CA PHE A 36 -3.21 4.21 9.47
C PHE A 36 -3.88 4.92 10.65
N SER A 37 -3.91 6.26 10.63
CA SER A 37 -4.56 7.05 11.67
C SER A 37 -6.05 6.74 11.78
N VAL A 38 -6.73 6.63 10.64
CA VAL A 38 -8.16 6.24 10.59
C VAL A 38 -8.34 4.86 11.21
N MET A 39 -7.51 3.89 10.84
CA MET A 39 -7.64 2.52 11.34
C MET A 39 -7.30 2.41 12.83
N MET A 40 -6.31 3.17 13.30
CA MET A 40 -5.98 3.24 14.72
C MET A 40 -7.12 3.85 15.53
N THR A 41 -7.72 4.94 15.03
CA THR A 41 -8.91 5.56 15.64
C THR A 41 -10.05 4.56 15.71
N ALA A 42 -10.33 3.84 14.62
CA ALA A 42 -11.37 2.82 14.58
C ALA A 42 -11.14 1.69 15.61
N ILE A 43 -9.88 1.26 15.81
CA ILE A 43 -9.54 0.24 16.83
C ILE A 43 -9.72 0.81 18.24
N ILE A 44 -9.27 2.04 18.50
CA ILE A 44 -9.41 2.70 19.81
C ILE A 44 -10.90 2.86 20.14
N GLU A 45 -11.70 3.41 19.24
CA GLU A 45 -13.15 3.57 19.42
C GLU A 45 -13.86 2.22 19.61
N SER A 46 -13.50 1.21 18.81
CA SER A 46 -14.03 -0.15 18.96
C SER A 46 -13.70 -0.76 20.32
N SER A 47 -12.51 -0.47 20.88
CA SER A 47 -12.08 -0.99 22.18
C SER A 47 -12.89 -0.43 23.33
N MET A 48 -13.45 0.78 23.19
CA MET A 48 -14.35 1.39 24.17
C MET A 48 -15.72 0.69 24.22
N HIS A 49 -16.12 0.05 23.10
CA HIS A 49 -17.36 -0.73 23.03
C HIS A 49 -17.16 -2.19 23.44
N SER A 50 -16.18 -2.88 22.85
CA SER A 50 -15.89 -4.28 23.15
C SER A 50 -14.52 -4.71 22.61
N PHE A 51 -13.77 -5.43 23.44
CA PHE A 51 -12.49 -6.03 23.05
C PHE A 51 -12.61 -6.89 21.79
N PHE A 52 -13.67 -7.68 21.64
CA PHE A 52 -13.85 -8.59 20.49
C PHE A 52 -14.05 -7.84 19.17
N VAL A 53 -14.70 -6.67 19.21
CA VAL A 53 -14.90 -5.85 18.01
C VAL A 53 -13.57 -5.24 17.58
N ALA A 54 -12.79 -4.70 18.52
CA ALA A 54 -11.46 -4.16 18.25
C ALA A 54 -10.52 -5.22 17.64
N VAL A 55 -10.51 -6.44 18.21
CA VAL A 55 -9.75 -7.58 17.66
C VAL A 55 -10.22 -7.94 16.25
N THR A 56 -11.52 -7.95 16.00
CA THR A 56 -12.07 -8.26 14.68
C THR A 56 -11.62 -7.26 13.63
N VAL A 57 -11.69 -5.96 13.95
CA VAL A 57 -11.20 -4.88 13.07
C VAL A 57 -9.70 -5.05 12.80
N ALA A 58 -8.90 -5.33 13.83
CA ALA A 58 -7.47 -5.57 13.68
C ALA A 58 -7.15 -6.79 12.81
N MET A 59 -7.93 -7.88 12.94
CA MET A 59 -7.76 -9.09 12.14
C MET A 59 -8.14 -8.87 10.67
N ILE A 60 -9.24 -8.14 10.42
CA ILE A 60 -9.63 -7.75 9.05
C ILE A 60 -8.53 -6.90 8.43
N TRP A 61 -7.99 -5.93 9.19
CA TRP A 61 -6.87 -5.12 8.73
C TRP A 61 -5.66 -5.97 8.39
N LEU A 62 -5.28 -6.89 9.26
CA LEU A 62 -4.13 -7.76 9.07
C LEU A 62 -4.27 -8.63 7.83
N LEU A 63 -5.47 -9.18 7.60
CA LEU A 63 -5.77 -9.98 6.41
C LEU A 63 -5.69 -9.13 5.14
N TRP A 64 -6.20 -7.91 5.17
CA TRP A 64 -6.12 -6.98 4.05
C TRP A 64 -4.67 -6.56 3.75
N SER A 65 -3.88 -6.28 4.78
CA SER A 65 -2.45 -5.98 4.67
C SER A 65 -1.65 -7.15 4.09
N TRP A 66 -1.96 -8.37 4.54
CA TRP A 66 -1.37 -9.59 4.00
C TRP A 66 -1.73 -9.82 2.53
N ALA A 67 -2.99 -9.58 2.16
CA ALA A 67 -3.42 -9.66 0.77
C ALA A 67 -2.69 -8.63 -0.12
N GLY A 68 -2.51 -7.40 0.37
CA GLY A 68 -1.71 -6.37 -0.33
C GLY A 68 -0.25 -6.80 -0.52
N ALA A 69 0.38 -7.36 0.50
CA ALA A 69 1.74 -7.90 0.40
C ALA A 69 1.83 -9.07 -0.60
N ARG A 70 0.85 -9.98 -0.60
CA ARG A 70 0.75 -11.09 -1.56
C ARG A 70 0.56 -10.60 -2.99
N LEU A 71 -0.24 -9.55 -3.19
CA LEU A 71 -0.42 -8.90 -4.49
C LEU A 71 0.91 -8.34 -5.01
N LEU A 72 1.66 -7.62 -4.17
CA LEU A 72 2.98 -7.09 -4.53
C LEU A 72 3.94 -8.22 -4.87
N GLN A 73 4.02 -9.27 -4.04
CA GLN A 73 4.87 -10.42 -4.30
C GLN A 73 4.53 -11.11 -5.63
N GLY A 74 3.24 -11.29 -5.93
CA GLY A 74 2.81 -11.96 -7.16
C GLY A 74 3.06 -11.16 -8.43
N ILE A 75 3.10 -9.83 -8.34
CA ILE A 75 3.22 -8.94 -9.50
C ILE A 75 4.68 -8.48 -9.71
N ILE A 76 5.41 -8.19 -8.63
CA ILE A 76 6.75 -7.60 -8.70
C ILE A 76 7.82 -8.66 -8.87
N VAL A 77 7.72 -9.75 -8.11
CA VAL A 77 8.75 -10.80 -8.07
C VAL A 77 8.55 -11.77 -9.22
N GLY A 78 9.63 -12.09 -9.94
CA GLY A 78 9.60 -13.04 -11.05
C GLY A 78 10.66 -12.73 -12.11
N PRO A 79 10.86 -13.63 -13.09
CA PRO A 79 11.75 -13.38 -14.21
C PRO A 79 11.22 -12.23 -15.08
N ALA A 80 12.12 -11.47 -15.71
CA ALA A 80 11.75 -10.42 -16.63
C ALA A 80 10.95 -10.99 -17.81
N GLN A 81 9.88 -10.31 -18.21
CA GLN A 81 9.13 -10.69 -19.41
C GLN A 81 9.96 -10.44 -20.66
N GLU A 82 9.98 -11.39 -21.60
CA GLU A 82 10.76 -11.32 -22.84
C GLU A 82 10.38 -10.14 -23.74
N LYS A 83 9.16 -9.61 -23.62
CA LYS A 83 8.74 -8.36 -24.25
C LYS A 83 8.73 -7.23 -23.23
N ALA A 84 9.83 -6.48 -23.16
CA ALA A 84 9.89 -5.23 -22.43
C ALA A 84 8.86 -4.24 -23.01
N LYS A 85 7.79 -3.98 -22.25
CA LYS A 85 6.88 -2.85 -22.53
C LYS A 85 7.54 -1.56 -22.09
N ALA A 86 7.19 -0.45 -22.75
CA ALA A 86 7.62 0.88 -22.32
C ALA A 86 7.25 1.11 -20.84
N ASP A 87 8.23 1.55 -20.05
CA ASP A 87 8.05 1.92 -18.65
C ASP A 87 7.28 3.24 -18.51
N LEU A 88 6.86 3.56 -17.29
CA LEU A 88 6.14 4.79 -16.97
C LEU A 88 6.95 6.02 -17.41
N SER A 89 6.28 6.97 -18.06
CA SER A 89 6.90 8.24 -18.45
C SER A 89 7.39 9.01 -17.23
N ILE A 90 8.48 9.76 -17.38
CA ILE A 90 9.07 10.51 -16.25
C ILE A 90 8.09 11.53 -15.68
N ASN A 91 7.32 12.21 -16.52
CA ASN A 91 6.31 13.19 -16.11
C ASN A 91 5.22 12.52 -15.27
N SER A 92 4.72 11.37 -15.71
CA SER A 92 3.73 10.61 -14.94
C SER A 92 4.30 10.13 -13.61
N THR A 93 5.55 9.66 -13.56
CA THR A 93 6.22 9.28 -12.31
C THR A 93 6.24 10.43 -11.32
N TRP A 94 6.60 11.64 -11.75
CA TRP A 94 6.63 12.82 -10.88
C TRP A 94 5.26 13.17 -10.30
N VAL A 95 4.18 13.03 -11.08
CA VAL A 95 2.82 13.23 -10.58
C VAL A 95 2.50 12.25 -9.45
N TYR A 96 2.80 10.96 -9.63
CA TYR A 96 2.60 9.97 -8.56
C TYR A 96 3.46 10.24 -7.34
N VAL A 97 4.72 10.63 -7.51
CA VAL A 97 5.62 10.99 -6.41
C VAL A 97 5.05 12.15 -5.61
N LEU A 98 4.56 13.20 -6.29
CA LEU A 98 3.95 14.35 -5.61
C LEU A 98 2.72 13.92 -4.80
N ILE A 99 1.82 13.12 -5.39
CA ILE A 99 0.64 12.60 -4.69
C ILE A 99 1.04 11.77 -3.47
N LEU A 100 2.04 10.89 -3.60
CA LEU A 100 2.53 10.05 -2.50
C LEU A 100 3.17 10.90 -1.39
N ILE A 101 3.93 11.94 -1.73
CA ILE A 101 4.48 12.88 -0.75
C ILE A 101 3.36 13.58 0.00
N LEU A 102 2.35 14.11 -0.70
CA LEU A 102 1.19 14.75 -0.07
C LEU A 102 0.49 13.77 0.88
N LEU A 103 0.35 12.52 0.48
CA LEU A 103 -0.25 11.48 1.30
C LEU A 103 0.57 11.22 2.57
N VAL A 104 1.89 11.08 2.45
CA VAL A 104 2.79 10.89 3.60
C VAL A 104 2.73 12.09 4.56
N VAL A 105 2.79 13.31 4.02
CA VAL A 105 2.66 14.54 4.82
C VAL A 105 1.32 14.58 5.55
N SER A 106 0.22 14.24 4.86
CA SER A 106 -1.11 14.14 5.48
C SER A 106 -1.16 13.07 6.55
N GLY A 107 -0.48 11.93 6.37
CA GLY A 107 -0.41 10.85 7.35
C GLY A 107 0.33 11.29 8.61
N ILE A 108 1.52 11.86 8.44
CA ILE A 108 2.33 12.40 9.54
C ILE A 108 1.53 13.45 10.34
N TYR A 109 0.86 14.37 9.64
CA TYR A 109 0.00 15.37 10.27
C TYR A 109 -1.14 14.72 11.09
N SER A 110 -1.79 13.70 10.51
CA SER A 110 -2.90 13.00 11.16
C SER A 110 -2.45 12.24 12.41
N ILE A 111 -1.28 11.60 12.38
CA ILE A 111 -0.69 10.92 13.55
C ILE A 111 -0.34 11.91 14.65
N GLY A 112 0.23 13.07 14.29
CA GLY A 112 0.54 14.14 15.25
C GLY A 112 -0.69 14.68 15.98
N ASN A 113 -1.88 14.53 15.38
CA ASN A 113 -3.16 14.93 15.96
C ASN A 113 -3.87 13.81 16.75
N LEU A 114 -3.28 12.61 16.87
CA LEU A 114 -3.81 11.52 17.69
C LEU A 114 -3.43 11.62 19.19
N GLY A 115 -2.81 12.74 19.61
CA GLY A 115 -2.34 13.00 20.97
C GLY A 115 -3.18 14.02 21.73
#